data_AF-A0A7K3QW78-F1
#
_entry.id   AF-A0A7K3QW78-F1
#
_cell.length_a   1.000
_cell.length_b   1.000
_cell.length_c   1.000
_cell.angle_alpha   90.00
_cell.angle_beta   90.00
_cell.angle_gamma   90.00
#
_symmetry.space_group_name_H-M   'P 1'
#
loop_
_entity.id
_entity.type
_entity.pdbx_description
1 polymer ?
#
loop_
_entity_poly.entity_id
_entity_poly.type
_entity_poly.pdbx_seq_one_letter_code
_entity_poly.pdbx_strand_id
1 'polypeptide(L)'
;MADGTAKAIDHVKVGDTIANSVPGAKGTEAHKVTAVIVTHTDHDFVDLAIKKAGGKRSVKSGAKSLAKKAARKAAFGLAASAAVLGALSAAHGHGDTHPATAPVAAVTKASSTAHLTTTFHHPFYDETQSAFVDAKDLEPGDVLQTPTGTAQVTGVRLYHANTTNYDLTIGTLHTYYVDAGDIPVLVHNCFNAEAEHAQLPKWESGQIEGRWAAPGRASEGIKSGEKSSPMARNACEFLKNKLQQSGMLRGGVPGNYSHVEQKLVARMFDEADPLDEVDVVINHTGGPCPEDLGCNKVLDDVLHGSGKTMRVHWRDAAGEMKCRMYGIVKGGGGC
;
A
#
# COMPACT_ATOMS: atom_id res chain seq x y z
N MET A 1 1.12 7.18 -19.53
CA MET A 1 1.06 6.00 -20.43
C MET A 1 2.45 5.40 -20.60
N ALA A 2 2.57 4.14 -21.05
CA ALA A 2 3.87 3.47 -21.18
C ALA A 2 4.80 4.07 -22.26
N ASP A 3 4.22 4.79 -23.23
CA ASP A 3 4.94 5.56 -24.26
C ASP A 3 5.39 6.96 -23.78
N GLY A 4 5.14 7.29 -22.50
CA GLY A 4 5.44 8.59 -21.92
C GLY A 4 4.39 9.68 -22.19
N THR A 5 3.30 9.38 -22.90
CA THR A 5 2.19 10.33 -23.10
C THR A 5 1.26 10.35 -21.88
N ALA A 6 0.53 11.45 -21.67
CA ALA A 6 -0.56 11.51 -20.71
C ALA A 6 -1.89 11.17 -21.40
N LYS A 7 -2.76 10.42 -20.73
CA LYS A 7 -4.12 10.11 -21.19
C LYS A 7 -5.08 10.35 -20.03
N ALA A 8 -6.18 11.07 -20.29
CA ALA A 8 -7.21 11.27 -19.29
C ALA A 8 -7.76 9.91 -18.83
N ILE A 9 -8.00 9.76 -17.53
CA ILE A 9 -8.31 8.45 -16.93
C ILE A 9 -9.64 7.88 -17.43
N ASP A 10 -10.60 8.73 -17.77
CA ASP A 10 -11.89 8.39 -18.41
C ASP A 10 -11.75 7.91 -19.86
N HIS A 11 -10.60 8.16 -20.49
CA HIS A 11 -10.27 7.71 -21.84
C HIS A 11 -9.37 6.46 -21.85
N VAL A 12 -8.85 6.03 -20.70
CA VAL A 12 -8.10 4.78 -20.57
C VAL A 12 -9.04 3.59 -20.79
N LYS A 13 -8.56 2.56 -21.49
CA LYS A 13 -9.36 1.37 -21.83
C LYS A 13 -8.61 0.10 -21.49
N VAL A 14 -9.37 -0.98 -21.28
CA VAL A 14 -8.81 -2.34 -21.18
C VAL A 14 -7.95 -2.63 -22.41
N GLY A 15 -6.74 -3.15 -22.17
CA GLY A 15 -5.73 -3.44 -23.19
C GLY A 15 -4.69 -2.33 -23.41
N ASP A 16 -4.97 -1.09 -22.96
CA ASP A 16 -3.99 -0.01 -22.94
C ASP A 16 -2.75 -0.43 -22.12
N THR A 17 -1.58 0.06 -22.50
CA THR A 17 -0.34 -0.20 -21.76
C THR A 17 0.09 1.07 -21.04
N ILE A 18 0.22 0.98 -19.72
CA ILE A 18 0.55 2.11 -18.85
C ILE A 18 1.91 1.91 -18.18
N ALA A 19 2.54 3.03 -17.80
CA ALA A 19 3.76 3.00 -17.00
C ALA A 19 3.38 2.82 -15.53
N ASN A 20 4.09 1.95 -14.82
CA ASN A 20 4.00 1.78 -13.38
C ASN A 20 5.38 1.48 -12.80
N SER A 21 5.49 1.34 -11.48
CA SER A 21 6.75 1.03 -10.82
C SER A 21 6.53 0.19 -9.58
N VAL A 22 7.54 -0.61 -9.26
CA VAL A 22 7.62 -1.30 -7.98
C VAL A 22 7.81 -0.23 -6.90
N PRO A 23 7.01 -0.24 -5.82
CA PRO A 23 7.15 0.72 -4.74
C PRO A 23 8.54 0.68 -4.11
N GLY A 24 9.16 1.85 -3.92
CA GLY A 24 10.51 2.02 -3.38
C GLY A 24 11.64 1.68 -4.36
N ALA A 25 11.31 1.08 -5.52
CA ALA A 25 12.28 0.78 -6.56
C ALA A 25 12.46 1.96 -7.53
N LYS A 26 13.65 2.05 -8.11
CA LYS A 26 13.91 3.00 -9.20
C LYS A 26 13.58 2.36 -10.53
N GLY A 27 13.07 3.16 -11.46
CA GLY A 27 12.75 2.73 -12.82
C GLY A 27 11.25 2.54 -13.02
N THR A 28 10.86 2.32 -14.26
CA THR A 28 9.46 2.10 -14.67
C THR A 28 9.33 0.75 -15.37
N GLU A 29 8.17 0.14 -15.17
CA GLU A 29 7.69 -1.04 -15.87
C GLU A 29 6.46 -0.66 -16.70
N ALA A 30 6.06 -1.55 -17.60
CA ALA A 30 4.92 -1.34 -18.48
C ALA A 30 3.96 -2.53 -18.40
N HIS A 31 2.73 -2.25 -17.99
CA HIS A 31 1.71 -3.29 -17.79
C HIS A 31 0.40 -2.91 -18.47
N LYS A 32 -0.38 -3.94 -18.84
CA LYS A 32 -1.69 -3.75 -19.45
C LYS A 32 -2.74 -3.40 -18.41
N VAL A 33 -3.62 -2.49 -18.78
CA VAL A 33 -4.89 -2.25 -18.10
C VAL A 33 -5.80 -3.45 -18.36
N THR A 34 -6.24 -4.13 -17.31
CA THR A 34 -7.12 -5.31 -17.39
C THR A 34 -8.57 -4.98 -17.06
N ALA A 35 -8.82 -3.88 -16.35
CA ALA A 35 -10.15 -3.32 -16.13
C ALA A 35 -10.10 -1.80 -15.93
N VAL A 36 -11.25 -1.17 -16.11
CA VAL A 36 -11.52 0.23 -15.76
C VAL A 36 -12.74 0.22 -14.87
N ILE A 37 -12.61 0.82 -13.69
CA ILE A 37 -13.63 0.84 -12.65
C ILE A 37 -14.15 2.27 -12.55
N VAL A 38 -15.46 2.43 -12.54
CA VAL A 38 -16.12 3.73 -12.44
C VAL A 38 -17.06 3.70 -11.25
N THR A 39 -16.87 4.62 -10.31
CA THR A 39 -17.74 4.76 -9.13
C THR A 39 -18.38 6.14 -9.08
N HIS A 40 -19.59 6.20 -8.50
CA HIS A 40 -20.36 7.43 -8.32
C HIS A 40 -20.82 7.63 -6.87
N THR A 41 -20.45 6.71 -5.99
CA THR A 41 -20.94 6.59 -4.60
C THR A 41 -19.95 7.09 -3.57
N ASP A 42 -18.71 7.36 -3.99
CA ASP A 42 -17.71 7.94 -3.10
C ASP A 42 -17.96 9.45 -3.00
N HIS A 43 -18.05 9.93 -1.77
CA HIS A 43 -18.36 11.33 -1.49
C HIS A 43 -17.23 12.07 -0.79
N ASP A 44 -16.19 11.37 -0.36
CA ASP A 44 -15.11 11.88 0.48
C ASP A 44 -13.83 12.05 -0.33
N PHE A 45 -13.41 13.31 -0.52
CA PHE A 45 -12.36 13.70 -1.47
C PHE A 45 -11.23 14.51 -0.86
N VAL A 46 -10.01 14.22 -1.30
CA VAL A 46 -8.81 14.98 -1.00
C VAL A 46 -8.36 15.74 -2.24
N ASP A 47 -8.03 17.01 -2.05
CA ASP A 47 -7.28 17.82 -3.00
C ASP A 47 -5.85 17.98 -2.45
N LEU A 48 -4.90 17.31 -3.12
CA LEU A 48 -3.49 17.29 -2.78
C LEU A 48 -2.74 18.35 -3.59
N ALA A 49 -2.00 19.21 -2.90
CA ALA A 49 -1.08 20.15 -3.52
C ALA A 49 0.33 19.56 -3.52
N ILE A 50 0.92 19.33 -4.69
CA ILE A 50 2.17 18.58 -4.86
C ILE A 50 3.19 19.43 -5.62
N LYS A 51 4.46 19.33 -5.22
CA LYS A 51 5.57 20.02 -5.88
C LYS A 51 6.69 19.05 -6.22
N LYS A 52 7.24 19.12 -7.43
CA LYS A 52 8.43 18.34 -7.81
C LYS A 52 9.61 18.70 -6.91
N ALA A 53 10.23 17.72 -6.25
CA ALA A 53 11.41 17.96 -5.45
C ALA A 53 12.59 18.27 -6.37
N GLY A 54 13.25 19.42 -6.17
CA GLY A 54 14.49 19.75 -6.88
C GLY A 54 15.58 18.74 -6.50
N GLY A 55 16.34 18.25 -7.48
CA GLY A 55 17.30 17.12 -7.38
C GLY A 55 18.50 17.28 -6.44
N LYS A 56 18.37 17.95 -5.29
CA LYS A 56 19.36 17.93 -4.21
C LYS A 56 18.71 17.34 -2.96
N ARG A 57 18.93 16.04 -2.74
CA ARG A 57 18.69 15.40 -1.43
C ARG A 57 19.56 16.11 -0.39
N SER A 58 18.98 17.03 0.37
CA SER A 58 19.37 17.21 1.77
C SER A 58 18.32 16.49 2.60
N VAL A 59 18.57 15.20 2.86
CA VAL A 59 17.97 14.54 4.01
C VAL A 59 18.53 15.26 5.24
N LYS A 60 17.86 16.32 5.68
CA LYS A 60 18.05 16.78 7.05
C LYS A 60 17.32 15.75 7.91
N SER A 61 18.08 14.90 8.58
CA SER A 61 17.59 14.09 9.69
C SER A 61 16.91 15.05 10.68
N GLY A 62 15.59 15.10 10.59
CA GLY A 62 14.71 15.86 11.47
C GLY A 62 14.47 15.07 12.75
N ALA A 63 15.53 14.67 13.45
CA ALA A 63 15.42 14.27 14.84
C ALA A 63 15.08 15.52 15.67
N LYS A 64 13.79 15.91 15.71
CA LYS A 64 13.20 16.87 16.65
C LYS A 64 11.67 16.94 16.51
N SER A 65 10.97 15.88 16.92
CA SER A 65 9.69 16.00 17.66
C SER A 65 9.22 14.63 18.16
N LEU A 66 10.02 13.99 19.02
CA LEU A 66 9.53 12.93 19.90
C LEU A 66 9.97 13.28 21.32
N ALA A 67 9.32 14.29 21.89
CA ALA A 67 9.46 14.66 23.29
C ALA A 67 8.09 14.96 23.89
N LYS A 68 7.24 13.93 23.98
CA LYS A 68 6.32 13.79 25.13
C LYS A 68 5.89 12.35 25.32
N LYS A 69 6.21 11.84 26.51
CA LYS A 69 5.74 10.60 27.16
C LYS A 69 6.30 9.28 26.60
N ALA A 70 7.40 8.81 27.20
CA ALA A 70 7.36 7.65 28.11
C ALA A 70 8.74 7.47 28.75
N ALA A 71 8.83 7.71 30.05
CA ALA A 71 9.96 7.29 30.85
C ALA A 71 9.75 5.83 31.27
N ARG A 72 10.77 4.98 31.08
CA ARG A 72 11.38 4.08 32.10
C ARG A 72 12.08 2.86 31.48
N LYS A 73 13.33 2.66 31.93
CA LYS A 73 14.15 1.41 31.95
C LYS A 73 14.59 0.87 30.57
N ALA A 74 15.81 0.38 30.36
CA ALA A 74 16.94 0.09 31.23
C ALA A 74 18.26 0.24 30.43
N ALA A 75 19.34 0.52 31.16
CA ALA A 75 20.70 0.60 30.67
C ALA A 75 21.32 -0.79 30.45
N PHE A 76 22.03 -0.96 29.33
CA PHE A 76 23.23 -1.76 29.08
C PHE A 76 23.73 -1.25 27.71
N GLY A 77 24.85 -0.56 27.55
CA GLY A 77 26.18 -0.86 28.05
C GLY A 77 26.97 -1.54 26.93
N LEU A 78 27.67 -0.78 26.09
CA LEU A 78 29.11 -0.91 25.82
C LEU A 78 29.59 0.11 24.78
N ALA A 79 30.81 0.58 25.01
CA ALA A 79 31.53 1.60 24.29
C ALA A 79 32.33 1.05 23.09
N ALA A 80 32.69 1.94 22.15
CA ALA A 80 34.05 1.99 21.60
C ALA A 80 34.29 3.35 20.91
N SER A 81 35.32 4.04 21.39
CA SER A 81 35.84 5.34 20.94
C SER A 81 36.83 5.19 19.79
N ALA A 82 36.97 6.24 18.95
CA ALA A 82 38.23 6.76 18.40
C ALA A 82 37.89 7.94 17.44
N ALA A 83 38.17 9.20 17.80
CA ALA A 83 39.42 9.95 17.53
C ALA A 83 39.47 10.51 16.07
N VAL A 84 39.90 11.73 15.72
CA VAL A 84 40.50 12.90 16.40
C VAL A 84 40.34 14.12 15.46
N LEU A 85 40.52 15.32 16.02
CA LEU A 85 40.48 16.66 15.43
C LEU A 85 41.30 16.91 14.15
N GLY A 86 40.87 17.91 13.38
CA GLY A 86 41.71 18.71 12.47
C GLY A 86 41.11 20.10 12.26
N ALA A 87 41.84 21.14 12.68
CA ALA A 87 41.41 22.54 12.74
C ALA A 87 41.69 23.36 11.45
N LEU A 88 41.17 24.59 11.46
CA LEU A 88 41.19 25.66 10.45
C LEU A 88 42.52 25.92 9.72
N SER A 89 42.40 26.45 8.50
CA SER A 89 43.16 27.63 8.08
C SER A 89 42.40 28.45 7.04
N ALA A 90 42.38 29.77 7.27
CA ALA A 90 42.01 30.80 6.31
C ALA A 90 43.31 31.41 5.75
N ALA A 91 43.31 31.78 4.45
CA ALA A 91 43.30 33.19 4.02
C ALA A 91 44.10 33.48 2.72
N HIS A 92 43.63 34.56 2.06
CA HIS A 92 44.29 35.52 1.15
C HIS A 92 44.38 35.28 -0.37
N GLY A 93 43.78 36.23 -1.11
CA GLY A 93 44.15 36.60 -2.48
C GLY A 93 43.16 37.57 -3.16
N HIS A 94 43.45 38.89 -3.07
CA HIS A 94 43.11 40.04 -3.95
C HIS A 94 42.27 39.75 -5.21
N GLY A 95 41.21 40.48 -5.59
CA GLY A 95 40.91 41.91 -5.42
C GLY A 95 40.89 42.54 -6.82
N ASP A 96 39.70 42.85 -7.36
CA ASP A 96 39.46 43.91 -8.36
C ASP A 96 37.96 44.27 -8.37
N THR A 97 37.68 45.55 -8.12
CA THR A 97 36.35 46.18 -8.11
C THR A 97 36.17 47.01 -9.39
N HIS A 98 34.96 47.04 -9.97
CA HIS A 98 34.27 48.25 -10.48
C HIS A 98 32.83 47.90 -10.98
N PRO A 99 31.89 48.88 -11.10
CA PRO A 99 30.58 48.81 -10.42
C PRO A 99 29.33 48.81 -11.33
N ALA A 100 28.15 48.82 -10.66
CA ALA A 100 26.78 49.07 -11.15
C ALA A 100 26.09 47.86 -11.83
N THR A 101 24.82 47.49 -11.61
CA THR A 101 23.60 48.23 -11.24
C THR A 101 22.56 47.18 -10.76
N ALA A 102 21.77 47.47 -9.73
CA ALA A 102 20.44 46.84 -9.50
C ALA A 102 19.40 47.96 -9.72
N PRO A 103 18.15 47.71 -10.19
CA PRO A 103 17.34 46.53 -9.84
C PRO A 103 16.45 45.96 -10.97
N VAL A 104 16.06 44.68 -10.87
CA VAL A 104 14.70 44.24 -11.21
C VAL A 104 14.32 43.03 -10.38
N ALA A 105 13.16 43.12 -9.74
CA ALA A 105 12.53 42.05 -8.99
C ALA A 105 12.12 40.87 -9.91
N ALA A 106 12.29 39.68 -9.35
CA ALA A 106 11.45 38.49 -9.52
C ALA A 106 10.90 38.16 -10.92
N VAL A 107 11.47 37.12 -11.51
CA VAL A 107 10.66 35.92 -11.72
C VAL A 107 11.30 34.82 -10.87
N THR A 108 10.84 34.71 -9.62
CA THR A 108 10.86 33.40 -8.97
C THR A 108 10.14 32.48 -9.94
N LYS A 109 10.86 31.53 -10.55
CA LYS A 109 10.23 30.42 -11.27
C LYS A 109 9.17 29.89 -10.31
N ALA A 110 7.90 30.09 -10.67
CA ALA A 110 6.78 29.63 -9.88
C ALA A 110 7.12 28.19 -9.50
N SER A 111 7.23 27.95 -8.21
CA SER A 111 7.16 26.60 -7.68
C SER A 111 5.84 26.07 -8.21
N SER A 112 5.84 25.33 -9.32
CA SER A 112 4.63 24.85 -9.96
C SER A 112 4.04 23.77 -9.06
N THR A 113 3.34 24.22 -8.03
CA THR A 113 2.48 23.39 -7.21
C THR A 113 1.34 22.96 -8.12
N ALA A 114 1.21 21.65 -8.30
CA ALA A 114 0.13 21.03 -9.05
C ALA A 114 -0.88 20.41 -8.08
N HIS A 115 -2.12 20.30 -8.53
CA HIS A 115 -3.21 19.77 -7.73
C HIS A 115 -3.64 18.41 -8.26
N LEU A 116 -4.02 17.52 -7.34
CA LEU A 116 -4.60 16.23 -7.66
C LEU A 116 -5.79 15.97 -6.74
N THR A 117 -6.93 15.67 -7.35
CA THR A 117 -8.13 15.25 -6.64
C THR A 117 -8.25 13.74 -6.63
N THR A 118 -8.52 13.15 -5.47
CA THR A 118 -8.73 11.71 -5.30
C THR A 118 -9.62 11.40 -4.10
N THR A 119 -10.06 10.15 -3.92
CA THR A 119 -10.82 9.72 -2.74
C THR A 119 -9.92 9.65 -1.50
N PHE A 120 -10.52 9.73 -0.31
CA PHE A 120 -9.79 9.63 0.96
C PHE A 120 -8.87 8.41 1.05
N HIS A 121 -9.36 7.26 0.61
CA HIS A 121 -8.72 5.96 0.78
C HIS A 121 -7.88 5.55 -0.44
N HIS A 122 -7.59 6.46 -1.36
CA HIS A 122 -6.72 6.15 -2.48
C HIS A 122 -5.25 6.20 -2.02
N PRO A 123 -4.51 5.08 -2.01
CA PRO A 123 -3.18 5.07 -1.40
C PRO A 123 -2.11 5.62 -2.34
N PHE A 124 -1.22 6.46 -1.80
CA PHE A 124 -0.02 6.97 -2.48
C PHE A 124 1.22 6.33 -1.87
N TYR A 125 2.21 6.01 -2.69
CA TYR A 125 3.48 5.54 -2.14
C TYR A 125 4.32 6.71 -1.62
N ASP A 126 4.42 6.83 -0.29
CA ASP A 126 5.25 7.80 0.41
C ASP A 126 6.61 7.18 0.77
N GLU A 127 7.68 7.67 0.14
CA GLU A 127 9.06 7.27 0.41
C GLU A 127 9.51 7.66 1.83
N THR A 128 8.90 8.68 2.45
CA THR A 128 9.23 9.10 3.83
C THR A 128 8.91 7.99 4.81
N GLN A 129 7.74 7.37 4.62
CA GLN A 129 7.24 6.26 5.44
C GLN A 129 7.60 4.89 4.85
N SER A 130 8.09 4.86 3.60
CA SER A 130 8.35 3.63 2.83
C SER A 130 7.13 2.72 2.76
N ALA A 131 5.94 3.32 2.64
CA ALA A 131 4.65 2.64 2.72
C ALA A 131 3.62 3.32 1.79
N PHE A 132 2.55 2.60 1.48
CA PHE A 132 1.35 3.21 0.96
C PHE A 132 0.59 3.90 2.09
N VAL A 133 0.21 5.15 1.86
CA VAL A 133 -0.52 5.99 2.82
C VAL A 133 -1.79 6.48 2.14
N ASP A 134 -2.92 6.36 2.84
CA ASP A 134 -4.21 6.91 2.39
C ASP A 134 -4.07 8.41 2.09
N ALA A 135 -4.71 8.88 1.02
CA ALA A 135 -4.63 10.28 0.61
C ALA A 135 -4.99 11.28 1.73
N LYS A 136 -5.95 10.90 2.59
CA LYS A 136 -6.39 11.74 3.72
C LYS A 136 -5.37 11.83 4.85
N ASP A 137 -4.45 10.87 4.94
CA ASP A 137 -3.47 10.72 6.02
C ASP A 137 -2.07 11.20 5.60
N LEU A 138 -1.90 11.63 4.34
CA LEU A 138 -0.70 12.34 3.89
C LEU A 138 -0.56 13.68 4.62
N GLU A 139 0.68 14.08 4.89
CA GLU A 139 1.01 15.34 5.54
C GLU A 139 1.90 16.22 4.64
N PRO A 140 1.77 17.56 4.73
CA PRO A 140 2.73 18.46 4.09
C PRO A 140 4.17 18.15 4.55
N GLY A 141 5.02 17.78 3.61
CA GLY A 141 6.37 17.30 3.88
C GLY A 141 6.65 15.92 3.30
N ASP A 142 5.63 15.07 3.21
CA ASP A 142 5.72 13.71 2.68
C ASP A 142 6.24 13.69 1.25
N VAL A 143 6.95 12.62 0.89
CA VAL A 143 7.76 12.52 -0.33
C VAL A 143 7.25 11.36 -1.15
N LEU A 144 6.51 11.67 -2.22
CA LEU A 144 5.90 10.69 -3.10
C LEU A 144 6.86 10.24 -4.20
N GLN A 145 6.81 8.94 -4.52
CA GLN A 145 7.58 8.36 -5.62
C GLN A 145 7.05 8.83 -6.98
N THR A 146 7.97 9.21 -7.87
CA THR A 146 7.71 9.54 -9.27
C THR A 146 8.57 8.63 -10.18
N PRO A 147 8.33 8.56 -11.50
CA PRO A 147 9.10 7.70 -12.42
C PRO A 147 10.62 7.92 -12.39
N THR A 148 11.05 9.16 -12.15
CA THR A 148 12.47 9.57 -12.27
C THR A 148 13.01 10.32 -11.05
N GLY A 149 12.30 10.32 -9.92
CA GLY A 149 12.66 11.11 -8.74
C GLY A 149 11.51 11.20 -7.75
N THR A 150 11.37 12.33 -7.06
CA THR A 150 10.34 12.49 -6.04
C THR A 150 9.53 13.78 -6.19
N ALA A 151 8.33 13.77 -5.61
CA ALA A 151 7.48 14.93 -5.43
C ALA A 151 7.17 15.09 -3.94
N GLN A 152 6.97 16.32 -3.46
CA GLN A 152 6.66 16.61 -2.07
C GLN A 152 5.21 17.09 -1.95
N VAL A 153 4.48 16.56 -0.98
CA VAL A 153 3.17 17.06 -0.57
C VAL A 153 3.37 18.41 0.12
N THR A 154 2.62 19.42 -0.31
CA THR A 154 2.69 20.80 0.20
C THR A 154 1.38 21.26 0.83
N GLY A 155 0.29 20.51 0.61
CA GLY A 155 -1.01 20.80 1.19
C GLY A 155 -1.97 19.64 0.97
N VAL A 156 -2.88 19.47 1.93
CA VAL A 156 -3.92 18.44 1.92
C VAL A 156 -5.22 19.14 2.32
N ARG A 157 -6.24 19.03 1.47
CA ARG A 157 -7.57 19.60 1.73
C ARG A 157 -8.64 18.53 1.58
N LEU A 158 -9.28 18.19 2.68
CA LEU A 158 -10.40 17.27 2.73
C LEU A 158 -11.70 18.02 2.40
N TYR A 159 -12.55 17.44 1.56
CA TYR A 159 -13.86 17.99 1.23
C TYR A 159 -14.82 16.87 0.80
N HIS A 160 -16.11 17.20 0.71
CA HIS A 160 -17.12 16.27 0.19
C HIS A 160 -17.68 16.78 -1.13
N ALA A 161 -17.92 15.88 -2.07
CA ALA A 161 -18.50 16.20 -3.38
C ALA A 161 -19.23 14.99 -3.98
N ASN A 162 -20.06 15.25 -4.99
CA ASN A 162 -20.63 14.20 -5.84
C ASN A 162 -19.93 14.28 -7.19
N THR A 163 -18.96 13.39 -7.42
CA THR A 163 -18.23 13.31 -8.69
C THR A 163 -18.06 11.85 -9.12
N THR A 164 -17.83 11.65 -10.41
CA THR A 164 -17.46 10.34 -10.94
C THR A 164 -15.98 10.10 -10.70
N ASN A 165 -15.65 8.93 -10.18
CA ASN A 165 -14.29 8.49 -9.97
C ASN A 165 -13.94 7.36 -10.91
N TYR A 166 -12.66 7.30 -11.25
CA TYR A 166 -12.10 6.26 -12.10
C TYR A 166 -10.95 5.60 -11.35
N ASP A 167 -10.92 4.28 -11.38
CA ASP A 167 -9.76 3.49 -11.01
C ASP A 167 -9.46 2.51 -12.14
N LEU A 168 -8.24 1.98 -12.20
CA LEU A 168 -7.86 1.05 -13.25
C LEU A 168 -7.84 -0.37 -12.67
N THR A 169 -7.29 -1.31 -13.42
CA THR A 169 -6.71 -2.52 -12.85
C THR A 169 -5.51 -2.79 -13.72
N ILE A 170 -4.35 -2.86 -13.10
CA ILE A 170 -3.10 -3.01 -13.80
C ILE A 170 -2.61 -4.42 -13.57
N GLY A 171 -2.28 -5.12 -14.66
CA GLY A 171 -1.74 -6.47 -14.56
C GLY A 171 -0.55 -6.52 -13.59
N THR A 172 -0.57 -7.56 -12.76
CA THR A 172 0.48 -7.96 -11.79
C THR A 172 0.78 -6.99 -10.67
N LEU A 173 1.12 -5.72 -10.92
CA LEU A 173 1.74 -4.84 -9.91
C LEU A 173 0.75 -3.96 -9.13
N HIS A 174 -0.49 -3.83 -9.59
CA HIS A 174 -1.55 -3.03 -8.95
C HIS A 174 -1.12 -1.59 -8.58
N THR A 175 -0.22 -0.99 -9.37
CA THR A 175 0.17 0.42 -9.27
C THR A 175 0.12 1.09 -10.63
N TYR A 176 -0.08 2.41 -10.64
CA TYR A 176 0.04 3.25 -11.83
C TYR A 176 0.44 4.67 -11.46
N TYR A 177 0.86 5.45 -12.47
CA TYR A 177 1.11 6.87 -12.31
C TYR A 177 -0.12 7.69 -12.66
N VAL A 178 -0.48 8.63 -11.79
CA VAL A 178 -1.46 9.69 -12.07
C VAL A 178 -0.73 11.03 -12.13
N ASP A 179 -1.03 11.83 -13.15
CA ASP A 179 -0.41 13.13 -13.35
C ASP A 179 -1.14 14.21 -12.53
N ALA A 180 -0.45 14.78 -11.54
CA ALA A 180 -0.84 16.05 -10.92
C ALA A 180 -0.22 17.19 -11.77
N GLY A 181 -0.99 17.76 -12.70
CA GLY A 181 -0.41 18.63 -13.73
C GLY A 181 0.59 17.84 -14.59
N ASP A 182 1.87 18.21 -14.56
CA ASP A 182 2.95 17.48 -15.25
C ASP A 182 3.78 16.59 -14.28
N ILE A 183 3.26 16.33 -13.07
CA ILE A 183 3.95 15.60 -12.00
C ILE A 183 3.29 14.22 -11.82
N PRO A 184 3.85 13.15 -12.41
CA PRO A 184 3.38 11.78 -12.17
C PRO A 184 3.69 11.34 -10.74
N VAL A 185 2.68 10.83 -10.02
CA VAL A 185 2.82 10.23 -8.68
C VAL A 185 2.31 8.79 -8.67
N LEU A 186 3.02 7.90 -7.99
CA LEU A 186 2.70 6.47 -7.93
C LEU A 186 1.55 6.21 -6.96
N VAL A 187 0.45 5.66 -7.47
CA VAL A 187 -0.74 5.31 -6.70
C VAL A 187 -1.00 3.81 -6.72
N HIS A 188 -1.67 3.31 -5.69
CA HIS A 188 -2.15 1.93 -5.62
C HIS A 188 -3.52 1.80 -6.26
N ASN A 189 -3.71 0.71 -6.99
CA ASN A 189 -4.96 0.34 -7.62
C ASN A 189 -5.61 -0.82 -6.87
N CYS A 190 -6.95 -0.82 -6.76
CA CYS A 190 -7.68 -1.90 -6.09
C CYS A 190 -7.46 -3.31 -6.72
N PHE A 191 -7.68 -4.34 -5.90
CA PHE A 191 -7.68 -5.74 -6.29
C PHE A 191 -8.91 -6.09 -7.14
N ASN A 192 -8.68 -6.60 -8.35
CA ASN A 192 -9.77 -7.02 -9.23
C ASN A 192 -10.06 -8.50 -9.05
N ALA A 193 -10.96 -8.79 -8.10
CA ALA A 193 -11.38 -10.15 -7.81
C ALA A 193 -11.90 -10.90 -9.05
N GLU A 194 -12.53 -10.23 -10.01
CA GLU A 194 -13.05 -10.88 -11.21
C GLU A 194 -11.94 -11.35 -12.16
N ALA A 195 -10.96 -10.49 -12.42
CA ALA A 195 -9.81 -10.83 -13.25
C ALA A 195 -8.90 -11.88 -12.60
N GLU A 196 -8.76 -11.83 -11.28
CA GLU A 196 -7.98 -12.81 -10.52
C GLU A 196 -8.71 -14.16 -10.42
N HIS A 197 -10.04 -14.15 -10.24
CA HIS A 197 -10.85 -15.37 -10.24
C HIS A 197 -10.84 -16.07 -11.60
N ALA A 198 -10.83 -15.31 -12.71
CA ALA A 198 -10.77 -15.88 -14.05
C ALA A 198 -9.49 -16.70 -14.32
N GLN A 199 -8.44 -16.49 -13.53
CA GLN A 199 -7.19 -17.25 -13.60
C GLN A 199 -7.22 -18.54 -12.74
N LEU A 200 -8.22 -18.69 -11.87
CA LEU A 200 -8.34 -19.86 -11.01
C LEU A 200 -9.00 -21.03 -11.74
N PRO A 201 -8.59 -22.28 -11.43
CA PRO A 201 -9.33 -23.44 -11.91
C PRO A 201 -10.74 -23.44 -11.33
N LYS A 202 -11.71 -23.89 -12.13
CA LYS A 202 -13.07 -24.13 -11.63
C LYS A 202 -13.02 -25.09 -10.45
N TRP A 203 -13.76 -24.76 -9.41
CA TRP A 203 -13.92 -25.64 -8.27
C TRP A 203 -14.89 -26.76 -8.60
N GLU A 204 -14.39 -28.00 -8.57
CA GLU A 204 -15.21 -29.20 -8.75
C GLU A 204 -15.26 -30.03 -7.44
N SER A 205 -14.11 -30.22 -6.79
CA SER A 205 -13.95 -30.71 -5.41
C SER A 205 -12.45 -30.68 -5.05
N GLY A 206 -12.10 -30.76 -3.76
CA GLY A 206 -10.71 -30.98 -3.34
C GLY A 206 -9.97 -29.75 -2.82
N GLN A 207 -8.92 -29.30 -3.52
CA GLN A 207 -7.98 -28.27 -3.06
C GLN A 207 -8.47 -26.87 -3.45
N ILE A 208 -8.65 -25.99 -2.46
CA ILE A 208 -9.06 -24.61 -2.69
C ILE A 208 -7.84 -23.87 -3.23
N GLU A 209 -7.99 -23.18 -4.35
CA GLU A 209 -6.97 -22.30 -4.89
C GLU A 209 -7.43 -20.85 -4.80
N GLY A 210 -6.49 -19.96 -4.55
CA GLY A 210 -6.72 -18.55 -4.51
C GLY A 210 -5.59 -17.76 -5.13
N ARG A 211 -5.90 -16.51 -5.45
CA ARG A 211 -4.91 -15.49 -5.80
C ARG A 211 -5.09 -14.33 -4.84
N TRP A 212 -4.00 -13.82 -4.31
CA TRP A 212 -4.02 -12.78 -3.30
C TRP A 212 -3.06 -11.65 -3.67
N ALA A 213 -3.40 -10.45 -3.22
CA ALA A 213 -2.55 -9.29 -3.33
C ALA A 213 -2.55 -8.54 -2.00
N ALA A 214 -1.52 -7.74 -1.81
CA ALA A 214 -1.43 -6.76 -0.75
C ALA A 214 -0.86 -5.47 -1.34
N PRO A 215 -1.11 -4.30 -0.72
CA PRO A 215 -0.55 -3.04 -1.20
C PRO A 215 0.95 -3.14 -1.48
N GLY A 216 1.32 -2.84 -2.72
CA GLY A 216 2.70 -2.85 -3.18
C GLY A 216 3.30 -4.22 -3.51
N ARG A 217 2.48 -5.26 -3.60
CA ARG A 217 2.91 -6.61 -4.01
C ARG A 217 2.25 -7.05 -5.30
N ALA A 218 2.97 -7.90 -6.02
CA ALA A 218 2.38 -8.59 -7.14
C ALA A 218 1.32 -9.59 -6.66
N SER A 219 0.28 -9.81 -7.47
CA SER A 219 -0.67 -10.90 -7.21
C SER A 219 0.04 -12.26 -7.23
N GLU A 220 -0.15 -13.04 -6.17
CA GLU A 220 0.47 -14.34 -5.96
C GLU A 220 -0.58 -15.46 -5.84
N GLY A 221 -0.26 -16.64 -6.36
CA GLY A 221 -1.09 -17.84 -6.21
C GLY A 221 -0.89 -18.50 -4.85
N ILE A 222 -1.95 -19.09 -4.30
CA ILE A 222 -1.94 -19.82 -3.04
C ILE A 222 -2.94 -20.98 -3.08
N LYS A 223 -2.61 -22.10 -2.44
CA LYS A 223 -3.50 -23.28 -2.40
C LYS A 223 -3.78 -23.72 -0.98
N SER A 224 -4.93 -24.34 -0.69
CA SER A 224 -5.18 -24.95 0.61
C SER A 224 -4.34 -26.22 0.78
N GLY A 225 -4.10 -26.65 2.02
CA GLY A 225 -3.25 -27.81 2.29
C GLY A 225 -1.76 -27.46 2.23
N GLU A 226 -0.96 -28.30 1.57
CA GLU A 226 0.51 -28.15 1.53
C GLU A 226 1.12 -28.04 2.93
N LYS A 227 0.70 -28.93 3.83
CA LYS A 227 1.01 -28.86 5.27
C LYS A 227 2.50 -28.86 5.61
N SER A 228 3.36 -29.33 4.70
CA SER A 228 4.81 -29.30 4.83
C SER A 228 5.44 -27.95 4.41
N SER A 229 4.70 -27.09 3.70
CA SER A 229 5.20 -25.79 3.26
C SER A 229 5.53 -24.89 4.47
N PRO A 230 6.57 -24.02 4.37
CA PRO A 230 6.88 -23.06 5.42
C PRO A 230 5.67 -22.23 5.85
N MET A 231 4.89 -21.74 4.88
CA MET A 231 3.70 -20.93 5.13
C MET A 231 2.63 -21.69 5.92
N ALA A 232 2.35 -22.96 5.58
CA ALA A 232 1.37 -23.76 6.32
C ALA A 232 1.85 -24.13 7.74
N ARG A 233 3.15 -24.39 7.91
CA ARG A 233 3.75 -24.65 9.23
C ARG A 233 3.68 -23.41 10.12
N ASN A 234 4.06 -22.25 9.59
CA ASN A 234 3.97 -20.97 10.30
C ASN A 234 2.51 -20.66 10.67
N ALA A 235 1.57 -20.90 9.74
CA ALA A 235 0.15 -20.72 10.02
C ALA A 235 -0.36 -21.63 11.14
N CYS A 236 0.04 -22.91 11.14
CA CYS A 236 -0.30 -23.85 12.21
C CYS A 236 0.18 -23.35 13.58
N GLU A 237 1.45 -22.94 13.68
CA GLU A 237 2.05 -22.45 14.92
C GLU A 237 1.43 -21.13 15.39
N PHE A 238 1.29 -20.16 14.48
CA PHE A 238 0.69 -18.86 14.76
C PHE A 238 -0.74 -18.99 15.28
N LEU A 239 -1.59 -19.73 14.56
CA LEU A 239 -3.00 -19.88 14.90
C LEU A 239 -3.17 -20.68 16.19
N LYS A 240 -2.34 -21.71 16.43
CA LYS A 240 -2.32 -22.41 17.71
C LYS A 240 -2.10 -21.43 18.85
N ASN A 241 -1.08 -20.58 18.76
CA ASN A 241 -0.74 -19.65 19.84
C ASN A 241 -1.82 -18.58 20.02
N LYS A 242 -2.30 -17.96 18.93
CA LYS A 242 -3.33 -16.92 18.98
C LYS A 242 -4.66 -17.43 19.52
N LEU A 243 -5.14 -18.58 19.05
CA LEU A 243 -6.42 -19.14 19.48
C LEU A 243 -6.36 -19.70 20.91
N GLN A 244 -5.18 -20.12 21.40
CA GLN A 244 -4.97 -20.43 22.81
C GLN A 244 -5.06 -19.17 23.67
N GLN A 245 -4.45 -18.07 23.23
CA GLN A 245 -4.50 -16.78 23.92
C GLN A 245 -5.91 -16.19 23.98
N SER A 246 -6.72 -16.34 22.92
CA SER A 246 -8.12 -15.88 22.91
C SER A 246 -9.07 -16.79 23.68
N GLY A 247 -8.58 -17.93 24.20
CA GLY A 247 -9.41 -18.92 24.89
C GLY A 247 -10.38 -19.67 23.97
N MET A 248 -10.28 -19.49 22.65
CA MET A 248 -11.09 -20.20 21.65
C MET A 248 -10.63 -21.64 21.44
N LEU A 249 -9.36 -21.96 21.70
CA LEU A 249 -8.88 -23.34 21.70
C LEU A 249 -9.16 -24.02 23.06
N ARG A 250 -10.22 -24.83 23.10
CA ARG A 250 -10.43 -25.82 24.17
C ARG A 250 -9.76 -27.18 23.88
N GLY A 251 -9.09 -27.32 22.74
CA GLY A 251 -8.53 -28.58 22.23
C GLY A 251 -7.36 -28.40 21.24
N GLY A 252 -7.24 -29.27 20.24
CA GLY A 252 -6.16 -29.22 19.23
C GLY A 252 -6.37 -28.14 18.15
N VAL A 253 -5.30 -27.80 17.41
CA VAL A 253 -5.29 -26.79 16.33
C VAL A 253 -6.36 -27.12 15.28
N PRO A 254 -7.13 -26.15 14.77
CA PRO A 254 -8.12 -26.41 13.72
C PRO A 254 -7.45 -27.03 12.49
N GLY A 255 -7.98 -28.13 11.94
CA GLY A 255 -7.40 -28.82 10.77
C GLY A 255 -7.28 -27.95 9.51
N ASN A 256 -7.97 -26.81 9.54
CA ASN A 256 -8.18 -25.85 8.47
C ASN A 256 -7.09 -24.75 8.43
N TYR A 257 -6.09 -24.79 9.32
CA TYR A 257 -4.96 -23.82 9.36
C TYR A 257 -4.26 -23.67 8.01
N SER A 258 -4.35 -24.71 7.18
CA SER A 258 -3.73 -24.77 5.86
C SER A 258 -4.60 -24.20 4.74
N HIS A 259 -5.83 -23.74 5.03
CA HIS A 259 -6.69 -23.07 4.06
C HIS A 259 -6.08 -21.73 3.66
N VAL A 260 -6.41 -21.28 2.45
CA VAL A 260 -5.86 -20.08 1.81
C VAL A 260 -5.95 -18.88 2.76
N GLU A 261 -7.13 -18.63 3.32
CA GLU A 261 -7.42 -17.47 4.15
C GLU A 261 -6.62 -17.51 5.47
N GLN A 262 -6.54 -18.67 6.11
CA GLN A 262 -5.83 -18.84 7.38
C GLN A 262 -4.31 -18.75 7.22
N LYS A 263 -3.77 -19.25 6.09
CA LYS A 263 -2.35 -19.05 5.76
C LYS A 263 -2.02 -17.58 5.54
N LEU A 264 -2.91 -16.84 4.86
CA LEU A 264 -2.73 -15.40 4.63
C LEU A 264 -2.85 -14.61 5.93
N VAL A 265 -3.81 -14.93 6.80
CA VAL A 265 -3.88 -14.29 8.13
C VAL A 265 -2.57 -14.47 8.88
N ALA A 266 -2.00 -15.68 8.94
CA ALA A 266 -0.72 -15.87 9.61
C ALA A 266 0.40 -15.04 8.96
N ARG A 267 0.40 -14.93 7.63
CA ARG A 267 1.37 -14.11 6.89
C ARG A 267 1.27 -12.62 7.23
N MET A 268 0.07 -12.10 7.44
CA MET A 268 -0.16 -10.69 7.79
C MET A 268 0.49 -10.29 9.12
N PHE A 269 0.71 -11.24 10.03
CA PHE A 269 1.35 -11.04 11.33
C PHE A 269 2.81 -11.51 11.37
N ASP A 270 3.41 -11.84 10.22
CA ASP A 270 4.84 -12.14 10.16
C ASP A 270 5.63 -10.84 10.37
N GLU A 271 6.35 -10.75 11.49
CA GLU A 271 7.12 -9.55 11.86
C GLU A 271 8.25 -9.24 10.87
N ALA A 272 8.74 -10.24 10.13
CA ALA A 272 9.78 -10.03 9.14
C ALA A 272 9.27 -9.28 7.91
N ASP A 273 7.96 -9.36 7.63
CA ASP A 273 7.37 -8.77 6.44
C ASP A 273 5.85 -8.58 6.59
N PRO A 274 5.41 -7.64 7.46
CA PRO A 274 4.02 -7.53 7.87
C PRO A 274 3.12 -7.02 6.74
N LEU A 275 1.87 -7.48 6.71
CA LEU A 275 0.84 -6.99 5.80
C LEU A 275 -0.31 -6.42 6.62
N ASP A 276 -0.72 -5.19 6.32
CA ASP A 276 -1.85 -4.56 7.01
C ASP A 276 -3.17 -4.79 6.27
N GLU A 277 -3.11 -4.93 4.95
CA GLU A 277 -4.26 -5.22 4.10
C GLU A 277 -3.95 -6.38 3.16
N VAL A 278 -4.89 -7.30 3.02
CA VAL A 278 -4.83 -8.39 2.04
C VAL A 278 -6.16 -8.54 1.34
N ASP A 279 -6.10 -8.59 0.02
CA ASP A 279 -7.18 -9.06 -0.83
C ASP A 279 -6.89 -10.48 -1.28
N VAL A 280 -7.90 -11.34 -1.26
CA VAL A 280 -7.78 -12.68 -1.82
C VAL A 280 -9.07 -13.08 -2.51
N VAL A 281 -8.95 -13.67 -3.70
CA VAL A 281 -10.06 -14.37 -4.35
C VAL A 281 -9.79 -15.86 -4.31
N ILE A 282 -10.81 -16.64 -3.98
CA ILE A 282 -10.76 -18.10 -3.92
C ILE A 282 -11.75 -18.72 -4.91
N ASN A 283 -11.44 -19.93 -5.38
CA ASN A 283 -12.32 -20.65 -6.30
C ASN A 283 -13.46 -21.40 -5.59
N HIS A 284 -13.47 -21.45 -4.25
CA HIS A 284 -14.49 -22.18 -3.50
C HIS A 284 -15.85 -21.47 -3.56
N THR A 285 -16.84 -22.10 -4.18
CA THR A 285 -18.16 -21.49 -4.43
C THR A 285 -18.99 -21.26 -3.16
N GLY A 286 -18.66 -21.93 -2.05
CA GLY A 286 -19.25 -21.68 -0.74
C GLY A 286 -18.59 -20.53 0.03
N GLY A 287 -17.53 -19.93 -0.50
CA GLY A 287 -16.73 -18.91 0.17
C GLY A 287 -15.90 -19.47 1.34
N PRO A 288 -15.43 -18.61 2.24
CA PRO A 288 -14.67 -19.05 3.41
C PRO A 288 -15.43 -20.07 4.27
N CYS A 289 -14.75 -21.07 4.82
CA CYS A 289 -15.38 -22.18 5.53
C CYS A 289 -16.27 -21.69 6.70
N PRO A 290 -17.57 -22.05 6.75
CA PRO A 290 -18.54 -21.51 7.72
C PRO A 290 -18.57 -22.26 9.06
N GLU A 291 -17.90 -23.40 9.15
CA GLU A 291 -17.87 -24.27 10.34
C GLU A 291 -17.21 -23.63 11.57
N ASP A 292 -17.46 -24.21 12.75
CA ASP A 292 -16.84 -23.74 14.00
C ASP A 292 -15.32 -23.99 13.97
N LEU A 293 -14.54 -22.97 14.35
CA LEU A 293 -13.10 -22.85 14.09
C LEU A 293 -12.71 -22.92 12.58
N GLY A 294 -13.68 -22.75 11.68
CA GLY A 294 -13.48 -22.53 10.25
C GLY A 294 -12.92 -21.13 9.94
N CYS A 295 -12.63 -20.89 8.65
CA CYS A 295 -11.98 -19.67 8.19
C CYS A 295 -12.68 -18.40 8.67
N ASN A 296 -14.02 -18.29 8.55
CA ASN A 296 -14.74 -17.09 8.96
C ASN A 296 -14.47 -16.74 10.44
N LYS A 297 -14.64 -17.71 11.33
CA LYS A 297 -14.52 -17.49 12.78
C LYS A 297 -13.10 -17.16 13.22
N VAL A 298 -12.10 -17.82 12.61
CA VAL A 298 -10.68 -17.56 12.89
C VAL A 298 -10.28 -16.16 12.40
N LEU A 299 -10.67 -15.80 11.17
CA LEU A 299 -10.39 -14.47 10.62
C LEU A 299 -11.04 -13.38 11.47
N ASP A 300 -12.32 -13.54 11.85
CA ASP A 300 -13.03 -12.59 12.70
C ASP A 300 -12.37 -12.40 14.07
N ASP A 301 -11.84 -13.45 14.69
CA ASP A 301 -11.20 -13.35 16.01
C ASP A 301 -9.78 -12.75 15.93
N VAL A 302 -8.99 -13.18 14.94
CA VAL A 302 -7.58 -12.78 14.83
C VAL A 302 -7.42 -11.37 14.30
N LEU A 303 -8.24 -10.96 13.32
CA LEU A 303 -8.10 -9.65 12.67
C LEU A 303 -8.83 -8.55 13.44
N HIS A 304 -9.92 -8.86 14.15
CA HIS A 304 -10.71 -7.83 14.82
C HIS A 304 -9.90 -7.07 15.89
N GLY A 305 -9.84 -5.74 15.75
CA GLY A 305 -9.10 -4.87 16.66
C GLY A 305 -7.58 -4.94 16.51
N SER A 306 -7.07 -5.67 15.51
CA SER A 306 -5.63 -5.75 15.22
C SER A 306 -5.10 -4.57 14.40
N GLY A 307 -6.00 -3.77 13.80
CA GLY A 307 -5.66 -2.73 12.82
C GLY A 307 -5.42 -3.27 11.41
N LYS A 308 -5.52 -4.60 11.19
CA LYS A 308 -5.33 -5.27 9.91
C LYS A 308 -6.65 -5.69 9.28
N THR A 309 -6.73 -5.66 7.95
CA THR A 309 -7.94 -5.97 7.19
C THR A 309 -7.69 -7.05 6.14
N MET A 310 -8.69 -7.92 5.95
CA MET A 310 -8.68 -8.88 4.84
C MET A 310 -10.01 -8.84 4.12
N ARG A 311 -9.98 -8.77 2.79
CA ARG A 311 -11.15 -8.97 1.93
C ARG A 311 -11.03 -10.30 1.22
N VAL A 312 -12.02 -11.16 1.40
CA VAL A 312 -12.10 -12.45 0.72
C VAL A 312 -13.23 -12.41 -0.29
N HIS A 313 -12.89 -12.63 -1.56
CA HIS A 313 -13.80 -12.69 -2.67
C HIS A 313 -14.00 -14.14 -3.13
N TRP A 314 -15.19 -14.47 -3.61
CA TRP A 314 -15.45 -15.76 -4.24
C TRP A 314 -16.64 -15.64 -5.18
N ARG A 315 -16.67 -16.43 -6.25
CA ARG A 315 -17.85 -16.53 -7.10
C ARG A 315 -18.75 -17.64 -6.56
N ASP A 316 -19.98 -17.29 -6.20
CA ASP A 316 -20.93 -18.26 -5.64
C ASP A 316 -21.48 -19.23 -6.71
N ALA A 317 -22.32 -20.18 -6.28
CA ALA A 317 -22.92 -21.17 -7.18
C ALA A 317 -23.86 -20.56 -8.24
N ALA A 318 -24.39 -19.35 -8.01
CA ALA A 318 -25.18 -18.61 -8.99
C ALA A 318 -24.29 -17.83 -9.98
N GLY A 319 -22.97 -17.84 -9.77
CA GLY A 319 -22.04 -17.08 -10.56
C GLY A 319 -21.93 -15.62 -10.11
N GLU A 320 -22.42 -15.23 -8.95
CA GLU A 320 -22.28 -13.86 -8.46
C GLU A 320 -20.97 -13.70 -7.68
N MET A 321 -20.23 -12.62 -7.92
CA MET A 321 -19.04 -12.32 -7.13
C MET A 321 -19.47 -11.81 -5.74
N LYS A 322 -19.13 -12.58 -4.71
CA LYS A 322 -19.35 -12.26 -3.31
C LYS A 322 -18.05 -11.77 -2.69
N CYS A 323 -18.19 -10.96 -1.65
CA CYS A 323 -17.07 -10.46 -0.88
C CYS A 323 -17.43 -10.42 0.60
N ARG A 324 -16.45 -10.74 1.44
CA ARG A 324 -16.54 -10.57 2.89
C ARG A 324 -15.27 -9.91 3.42
N MET A 325 -15.47 -8.87 4.20
CA MET A 325 -14.40 -8.12 4.85
C MET A 325 -14.26 -8.52 6.32
N TYR A 326 -13.01 -8.62 6.78
CA TYR A 326 -12.63 -9.00 8.14
C TYR A 326 -11.71 -7.93 8.75
N GLY A 327 -11.72 -7.82 10.08
CA GLY A 327 -10.84 -6.92 10.85
C GLY A 327 -11.47 -5.61 11.32
N ILE A 328 -12.54 -5.15 10.66
CA ILE A 328 -13.22 -3.88 10.98
C ILE A 328 -14.32 -4.05 12.04
N VAL A 329 -15.21 -5.03 11.84
CA VAL A 329 -16.35 -5.33 12.73
C VAL A 329 -16.36 -6.82 13.04
N LYS A 330 -16.66 -7.14 14.31
CA LYS A 330 -16.70 -8.53 14.77
C LYS A 330 -17.87 -9.27 14.10
N GLY A 331 -17.56 -10.30 13.31
CA GLY A 331 -18.56 -11.09 12.56
C GLY A 331 -18.58 -10.80 11.05
N GLY A 332 -17.70 -9.92 10.56
CA GLY A 332 -17.54 -9.60 9.16
C GLY A 332 -18.70 -8.80 8.56
N GLY A 333 -18.45 -8.16 7.41
CA GLY A 333 -19.44 -7.42 6.63
C GLY A 333 -19.31 -7.72 5.15
N GLY A 334 -20.37 -7.46 4.37
CA GLY A 334 -20.27 -7.43 2.92
C GLY A 334 -19.33 -6.30 2.48
N CYS A 335 -18.61 -6.55 1.40
CA CYS A 335 -18.12 -5.49 0.53
C CYS A 335 -19.25 -5.20 -0.47
#